data_AF-A0A1G1J7K7-F1
#
_entry.id   AF-A0A1G1J7K7-F1
#
_cell.length_a   1.000
_cell.length_b   1.000
_cell.length_c   1.000
_cell.angle_alpha   90.00
_cell.angle_beta   90.00
_cell.angle_gamma   90.00
#
_symmetry.space_group_name_H-M   'P 1'
#
loop_
_entity.id
_entity.type
_entity.pdbx_description
1 polymer ?
#
loop_
_entity_poly.entity_id
_entity_poly.type
_entity_poly.pdbx_seq_one_letter_code
_entity_poly.pdbx_strand_id
1 'polypeptide(L)'
;MNSILVRAILEGREWSWSVVGLATIIIGLIIRYFLLSGVVRRVKSCNRKWYKQTQGRYLSRSLVGWIFFILYTAGSMLIWRFDSFFLKFLTGIQWMGVLIVFLVISCFLHLRSYALSMVDTISSRIASDKEL
;
A
#
# COMPACT_ATOMS: atom_id res chain seq x y z
N MET A 1 19.96 24.72 -26.57
CA MET A 1 19.68 24.03 -25.29
C MET A 1 20.73 22.94 -25.12
N ASN A 2 21.62 23.06 -24.13
CA ASN A 2 22.87 22.27 -24.04
C ASN A 2 22.60 20.75 -24.01
N SER A 3 23.03 20.05 -25.06
CA SER A 3 22.94 18.59 -25.18
C SER A 3 23.59 17.85 -23.99
N ILE A 4 24.60 18.46 -23.38
CA ILE A 4 25.29 17.98 -22.17
C ILE A 4 24.35 17.97 -20.96
N LEU A 5 23.54 19.01 -20.78
CA LEU A 5 22.65 19.15 -19.64
C LEU A 5 21.45 18.18 -19.75
N VAL A 6 20.95 17.96 -20.98
CA VAL A 6 19.92 16.95 -21.25
C VAL A 6 20.45 15.54 -20.99
N ARG A 7 21.69 15.23 -21.41
CA ARG A 7 22.31 13.92 -21.14
C ARG A 7 22.51 13.69 -19.64
N ALA A 8 23.01 14.67 -18.90
CA ALA A 8 23.19 14.56 -17.45
C ALA A 8 21.87 14.32 -16.71
N ILE A 9 20.77 14.96 -17.13
CA ILE A 9 19.44 14.72 -16.55
C ILE A 9 18.91 13.33 -16.91
N LEU A 10 19.10 12.88 -18.15
CA LEU A 10 18.67 11.55 -18.58
C LEU A 10 19.44 10.47 -17.84
N GLU A 11 20.78 10.55 -17.81
CA GLU A 11 21.64 9.65 -17.05
C GLU A 11 21.28 9.67 -15.56
N GLY A 12 20.99 10.84 -14.99
CA GLY A 12 20.50 10.99 -13.63
C GLY A 12 19.18 10.25 -13.35
N ARG A 13 18.26 10.24 -14.32
CA ARG A 13 16.97 9.54 -14.22
C ARG A 13 17.08 8.04 -14.43
N GLU A 14 18.02 7.57 -15.23
CA GLU A 14 18.25 6.14 -15.51
C GLU A 14 18.57 5.31 -14.27
N TRP A 15 19.25 5.86 -13.27
CA TRP A 15 19.55 5.14 -12.02
C TRP A 15 18.57 5.49 -10.89
N SER A 16 18.11 6.75 -10.84
CA SER A 16 17.34 7.26 -9.69
C SER A 16 15.91 6.73 -9.60
N TRP A 17 15.32 6.17 -10.67
CA TRP A 17 13.97 5.59 -10.60
C TRP A 17 13.88 4.44 -9.59
N SER A 18 14.96 3.67 -9.41
CA SER A 18 15.03 2.59 -8.42
C SER A 18 15.01 3.13 -6.99
N VAL A 19 15.72 4.23 -6.75
CA VAL A 19 15.75 4.94 -5.46
C VAL A 19 14.39 5.55 -5.15
N VAL A 20 13.73 6.15 -6.15
CA VAL A 20 12.35 6.64 -6.01
C VAL A 20 11.40 5.50 -5.70
N GLY A 21 11.50 4.38 -6.41
CA GLY A 21 10.69 3.19 -6.12
C GLY A 21 10.87 2.69 -4.69
N LEU A 22 12.12 2.60 -4.21
CA LEU A 22 12.42 2.18 -2.85
C LEU A 22 11.84 3.17 -1.81
N ALA A 23 12.02 4.48 -2.04
CA ALA A 23 11.46 5.51 -1.17
C ALA A 23 9.92 5.43 -1.12
N THR A 24 9.26 5.27 -2.27
CA THR A 24 7.81 5.10 -2.37
C THR A 24 7.32 3.86 -1.62
N ILE A 25 8.03 2.72 -1.76
CA ILE A 25 7.72 1.50 -1.01
C ILE A 25 7.81 1.74 0.49
N ILE A 26 8.92 2.34 0.96
CA ILE A 26 9.14 2.61 2.39
C ILE A 26 8.04 3.53 2.94
N ILE A 27 7.77 4.65 2.27
CA ILE A 27 6.74 5.62 2.68
C ILE A 27 5.37 4.94 2.75
N GLY A 28 4.99 4.20 1.71
CA GLY A 28 3.71 3.52 1.66
C GLY A 28 3.56 2.43 2.74
N LEU A 29 4.63 1.67 3.01
CA LEU A 29 4.65 0.67 4.08
C LEU A 29 4.55 1.33 5.46
N ILE A 30 5.20 2.47 5.68
CA ILE A 30 5.13 3.25 6.92
C ILE A 30 3.69 3.76 7.15
N ILE A 31 3.08 4.38 6.13
CA ILE A 31 1.70 4.87 6.22
C ILE A 31 0.75 3.72 6.55
N ARG A 32 0.86 2.60 5.84
CA ARG A 32 0.08 1.40 6.12
C ARG A 32 0.31 0.89 7.55
N TYR A 33 1.57 0.81 7.99
CA TYR A 33 1.92 0.38 9.35
C TYR A 33 1.23 1.27 10.39
N PHE A 34 1.32 2.60 10.26
CA PHE A 34 0.67 3.51 11.19
C PHE A 34 -0.84 3.27 11.26
N LEU A 35 -1.52 3.16 10.12
CA LEU A 35 -2.96 2.94 10.05
C LEU A 35 -3.39 1.60 10.69
N LEU A 36 -2.68 0.51 10.41
CA LEU A 36 -3.02 -0.82 10.94
C LEU A 36 -2.52 -1.06 12.37
N SER A 37 -1.43 -0.41 12.78
CA SER A 37 -0.77 -0.68 14.06
C SER A 37 -1.70 -0.45 15.26
N GLY A 38 -2.55 0.59 15.22
CA GLY A 38 -3.52 0.86 16.28
C GLY A 38 -4.51 -0.29 16.47
N VAL A 39 -5.07 -0.80 15.37
CA VAL A 39 -6.02 -1.93 15.40
C VAL A 39 -5.32 -3.21 15.82
N VAL A 40 -4.16 -3.51 15.22
CA VAL A 40 -3.38 -4.73 15.51
C VAL A 40 -2.95 -4.78 16.97
N ARG A 41 -2.45 -3.67 17.53
CA ARG A 41 -2.01 -3.61 18.93
C ARG A 41 -3.18 -3.89 19.88
N ARG A 42 -4.36 -3.30 19.64
CA ARG A 42 -5.56 -3.53 20.46
C ARG A 42 -6.04 -4.98 20.40
N VAL A 43 -6.13 -5.58 19.21
CA VAL A 43 -6.56 -6.99 19.08
C VAL A 43 -5.55 -7.93 19.76
N LYS A 44 -4.26 -7.67 19.58
CA LYS A 44 -3.19 -8.47 20.18
C LYS A 44 -3.19 -8.39 21.70
N SER A 45 -3.46 -7.21 22.29
CA SER A 45 -3.56 -7.05 23.74
C SER A 45 -4.80 -7.71 24.33
N CYS A 46 -5.93 -7.72 23.60
CA CYS A 46 -7.15 -8.37 24.07
C CYS A 46 -7.02 -9.90 24.08
N ASN A 47 -6.57 -10.51 22.98
CA ASN A 47 -6.43 -11.97 22.92
C ASN A 47 -5.45 -12.41 21.83
N ARG A 48 -4.32 -13.00 22.24
CA ARG A 48 -3.26 -13.47 21.32
C ARG A 48 -3.74 -14.59 20.38
N LYS A 49 -4.68 -15.45 20.81
CA LYS A 49 -5.25 -16.51 19.96
C LYS A 49 -6.12 -15.91 18.85
N TRP A 50 -6.97 -14.94 19.19
CA TRP A 50 -7.82 -14.24 18.22
C TRP A 50 -6.96 -13.49 17.20
N TYR A 51 -5.92 -12.81 17.65
CA TYR A 51 -4.96 -12.14 16.78
C TYR A 51 -4.36 -13.09 15.72
N LYS A 52 -3.88 -14.28 16.11
CA LYS A 52 -3.31 -15.24 15.15
C LYS A 52 -4.33 -15.69 14.10
N GLN A 53 -5.57 -15.95 14.51
CA GLN A 53 -6.64 -16.37 13.59
C GLN A 53 -7.06 -15.24 12.65
N THR A 54 -7.19 -14.02 13.17
CA THR A 54 -7.48 -12.82 12.38
C THR A 54 -6.38 -12.57 11.35
N GLN A 55 -5.10 -12.72 11.71
CA GLN A 55 -3.99 -12.56 10.77
C GLN A 55 -4.02 -13.58 9.64
N GLY A 56 -4.32 -14.85 9.95
CA GLY A 56 -4.43 -15.90 8.93
C GLY A 56 -5.50 -15.57 7.88
N ARG A 57 -6.67 -15.11 8.32
CA ARG A 57 -7.78 -14.70 7.43
C ARG A 57 -7.52 -13.37 6.71
N TYR A 58 -6.80 -12.45 7.33
CA TYR A 58 -6.44 -11.18 6.73
C TYR A 58 -5.55 -11.37 5.50
N LEU A 59 -4.58 -12.29 5.56
CA LEU A 59 -3.60 -12.46 4.48
C LEU A 59 -4.29 -12.75 3.14
N SER A 60 -5.23 -13.69 3.10
CA SER A 60 -5.97 -14.04 1.87
C SER A 60 -6.85 -12.90 1.35
N ARG A 61 -7.41 -12.07 2.26
CA ARG A 61 -8.29 -10.95 1.90
C ARG A 61 -7.56 -9.66 1.57
N SER A 62 -6.28 -9.57 1.92
CA SER A 62 -5.48 -8.36 1.72
C SER A 62 -4.95 -8.20 0.30
N LEU A 63 -5.13 -9.21 -0.56
CA LEU A 63 -4.57 -9.25 -1.92
C LEU A 63 -4.95 -8.02 -2.76
N VAL A 64 -6.21 -7.60 -2.72
CA VAL A 64 -6.68 -6.42 -3.47
C VAL A 64 -6.00 -5.14 -2.96
N GLY A 65 -5.81 -5.01 -1.64
CA GLY A 65 -5.06 -3.89 -1.07
C GLY A 65 -3.61 -3.85 -1.55
N TRP A 66 -2.97 -5.02 -1.69
CA TRP A 66 -1.63 -5.13 -2.25
C TRP A 66 -1.56 -4.79 -3.73
N ILE A 67 -2.58 -5.12 -4.54
CA ILE A 67 -2.62 -4.73 -5.96
C ILE A 67 -2.58 -3.20 -6.08
N PHE A 68 -3.41 -2.47 -5.32
CA PHE A 68 -3.38 -1.00 -5.34
C PHE A 68 -2.07 -0.42 -4.81
N PHE A 69 -1.42 -1.09 -3.85
CA PHE A 69 -0.09 -0.71 -3.38
C PHE A 69 0.98 -0.86 -4.47
N ILE A 70 0.93 -1.97 -5.23
CA ILE A 70 1.83 -2.21 -6.36
C ILE A 70 1.58 -1.19 -7.47
N LEU A 71 0.32 -0.85 -7.77
CA LEU A 71 0.00 0.20 -8.75
C LEU A 71 0.53 1.57 -8.33
N TYR A 72 0.42 1.92 -7.05
CA TYR A 72 1.02 3.13 -6.49
C TYR A 72 2.55 3.17 -6.68
N THR A 73 3.24 2.08 -6.31
CA THR A 73 4.70 2.00 -6.39
C THR A 73 5.20 1.95 -7.84
N ALA A 74 4.66 1.04 -8.66
CA ALA A 74 5.00 0.94 -10.08
C ALA A 74 4.66 2.24 -10.83
N GLY A 75 3.52 2.87 -10.54
CA GLY A 75 3.14 4.15 -11.11
C GLY A 75 4.17 5.24 -10.80
N SER A 76 4.62 5.35 -9.54
CA SER A 76 5.65 6.32 -9.16
C SER A 76 6.97 6.14 -9.93
N MET A 77 7.38 4.89 -10.13
CA MET A 77 8.61 4.54 -10.85
C MET A 77 8.48 4.84 -12.34
N LEU A 78 7.35 4.47 -12.95
CA LEU A 78 7.06 4.71 -14.36
C LEU A 78 6.95 6.19 -14.68
N ILE A 79 6.27 6.97 -13.83
CA ILE A 79 6.17 8.43 -13.98
C ILE A 79 7.55 9.07 -13.87
N TRP A 80 8.36 8.67 -12.89
CA TRP A 80 9.72 9.20 -12.75
C TRP A 80 10.61 8.88 -13.97
N ARG A 81 10.55 7.63 -14.44
CA ARG A 81 11.35 7.10 -15.54
C ARG A 81 10.94 7.67 -16.91
N PHE A 82 9.63 7.78 -17.16
CA PHE A 82 9.04 8.14 -18.45
C PHE A 82 8.23 9.44 -18.39
N ASP A 83 8.67 10.40 -17.58
CA ASP A 83 7.98 11.66 -17.31
C ASP A 83 7.51 12.40 -18.57
N SER A 84 8.34 12.46 -19.61
CA SER A 84 7.99 13.09 -20.89
C SER A 84 6.83 12.41 -21.63
N PHE A 85 6.59 11.11 -21.39
CA PHE A 85 5.42 10.40 -21.91
C PHE A 85 4.19 10.70 -21.05
N PHE A 86 4.31 10.61 -19.73
CA PHE A 86 3.19 10.80 -18.79
C PHE A 86 2.68 12.24 -18.72
N LEU A 87 3.57 13.23 -18.84
CA LEU A 87 3.23 14.66 -18.85
C LEU A 87 2.43 15.10 -20.09
N LYS A 88 2.34 14.26 -21.14
CA LYS A 88 1.44 14.50 -22.28
C LYS A 88 -0.04 14.34 -21.91
N PHE A 89 -0.33 13.52 -20.90
CA PHE A 89 -1.71 13.18 -20.52
C PHE A 89 -2.20 13.97 -19.31
N LEU A 90 -1.35 14.12 -18.28
CA LEU A 90 -1.67 14.81 -17.04
C LEU A 90 -0.47 15.58 -16.53
N THR A 91 -0.70 16.66 -15.81
CA THR A 91 0.36 17.40 -15.12
C THR A 91 0.95 16.57 -13.97
N GLY A 92 2.17 16.90 -13.53
CA GLY A 92 2.81 16.21 -12.41
C GLY A 92 1.96 16.21 -11.12
N ILE A 93 1.25 17.31 -10.85
CA ILE A 93 0.34 17.43 -9.70
C ILE A 93 -0.84 16.46 -9.83
N GLN A 94 -1.42 16.35 -11.03
CA GLN A 94 -2.53 15.43 -11.29
C GLN A 94 -2.10 13.97 -11.14
N TRP A 95 -0.92 13.60 -11.68
CA TRP A 95 -0.35 12.26 -11.48
C TRP A 95 -0.08 11.95 -10.01
N MET A 96 0.45 12.92 -9.25
CA MET A 96 0.63 12.78 -7.80
C MET A 96 -0.72 12.54 -7.10
N GLY A 97 -1.78 13.24 -7.51
CA GLY A 97 -3.14 13.01 -7.02
C GLY A 97 -3.63 11.58 -7.28
N VAL A 98 -3.46 11.06 -8.51
CA VAL A 98 -3.83 9.68 -8.87
C VAL A 98 -3.08 8.66 -8.01
N LEU A 99 -1.77 8.84 -7.82
CA LEU A 99 -0.95 7.97 -6.97
C LEU A 99 -1.42 7.99 -5.51
N ILE A 100 -1.72 9.16 -4.97
CA ILE A 100 -2.26 9.30 -3.60
C ILE A 100 -3.60 8.57 -3.48
N VAL A 101 -4.48 8.67 -4.48
CA VAL A 101 -5.76 7.94 -4.50
C VAL A 101 -5.53 6.43 -4.45
N PHE A 102 -4.60 5.88 -5.23
CA PHE A 102 -4.27 4.45 -5.15
C PHE A 102 -3.75 4.03 -3.78
N LEU A 103 -2.89 4.84 -3.16
CA LEU A 103 -2.41 4.58 -1.80
C LEU A 103 -3.55 4.59 -0.77
N VAL A 104 -4.46 5.57 -0.86
CA VAL A 104 -5.63 5.66 0.04
C VAL A 104 -6.55 4.46 -0.14
N ILE A 105 -6.87 4.08 -1.38
CA ILE A 105 -7.68 2.89 -1.68
C ILE A 105 -7.01 1.63 -1.13
N SER A 106 -5.70 1.46 -1.35
CA SER A 106 -4.92 0.35 -0.79
C SER A 106 -5.07 0.27 0.73
N CYS A 107 -4.89 1.39 1.43
CA CYS A 107 -5.00 1.46 2.88
C CYS A 107 -6.42 1.12 3.37
N PHE A 108 -7.45 1.67 2.73
CA PHE A 108 -8.84 1.38 3.05
C PHE A 108 -9.18 -0.10 2.86
N LEU A 109 -8.71 -0.72 1.78
CA LEU A 109 -8.91 -2.14 1.52
C LEU A 109 -8.21 -3.00 2.58
N HIS A 110 -6.99 -2.65 2.99
CA HIS A 110 -6.32 -3.36 4.09
C HIS A 110 -7.08 -3.24 5.41
N LEU A 111 -7.58 -2.05 5.76
CA LEU A 111 -8.39 -1.84 6.97
C LEU A 111 -9.68 -2.65 6.91
N ARG A 112 -10.40 -2.61 5.78
CA ARG A 112 -11.62 -3.40 5.56
C ARG A 112 -11.35 -4.90 5.68
N SER A 113 -10.31 -5.40 5.01
CA SER A 113 -9.94 -6.82 5.07
C SER A 113 -9.57 -7.26 6.48
N TYR A 114 -8.91 -6.40 7.25
CA TYR A 114 -8.60 -6.67 8.65
C TYR A 114 -9.87 -6.68 9.52
N ALA A 115 -10.75 -5.70 9.37
CA ALA A 115 -12.02 -5.61 10.10
C ALA A 115 -12.90 -6.84 9.86
N LEU A 116 -13.09 -7.24 8.60
CA LEU A 116 -13.85 -8.45 8.24
C LEU A 116 -13.22 -9.71 8.83
N SER A 117 -11.89 -9.81 8.81
CA SER A 117 -11.17 -10.96 9.39
C SER A 117 -11.34 -11.04 10.91
N MET A 118 -11.43 -9.90 11.58
CA MET A 118 -11.68 -9.80 13.02
C MET A 118 -13.12 -10.22 13.34
N VAL A 119 -14.10 -9.67 12.62
CA VAL A 119 -15.53 -10.02 12.78
C VAL A 119 -15.72 -11.53 12.63
N ASP A 120 -15.20 -12.11 11.56
CA ASP A 120 -15.35 -13.56 11.34
C ASP A 120 -14.67 -14.37 12.45
N THR A 121 -13.52 -13.90 12.95
CA THR A 121 -12.81 -14.61 14.03
C THR A 121 -13.68 -14.65 15.28
N ILE A 122 -14.28 -13.52 15.65
CA ILE A 122 -15.19 -13.42 16.79
C ILE A 122 -16.45 -14.27 16.57
N SER A 123 -17.10 -14.15 15.41
CA SER A 123 -18.31 -14.91 15.07
C SER A 123 -18.07 -16.42 15.11
N SER A 124 -16.94 -16.90 14.59
CA SER A 124 -16.60 -18.33 14.63
C SER A 124 -16.36 -18.87 16.04
N ARG A 125 -16.05 -18.01 17.02
CA ARG A 125 -15.87 -18.39 18.42
C ARG A 125 -17.17 -18.38 19.19
N ILE A 126 -18.00 -17.36 19.00
CA ILE A 126 -19.33 -17.31 19.60
C ILE A 126 -20.16 -18.52 19.16
N ALA A 127 -20.02 -18.98 17.91
CA ALA A 127 -20.65 -20.20 17.44
C ALA A 127 -20.13 -21.45 18.17
N SER A 128 -18.81 -21.61 18.31
CA SER A 128 -18.23 -22.78 19.00
C SER A 128 -18.58 -22.84 20.49
N ASP A 129 -18.73 -21.69 21.15
CA ASP A 129 -19.06 -21.62 22.57
C ASP A 129 -20.53 -21.94 22.86
N LYS A 130 -21.42 -21.86 21.85
CA LYS A 130 -22.84 -22.25 21.96
C LYS A 130 -23.09 -23.75 21.74
N GLU A 131 -22.12 -24.46 21.17
CA GLU A 131 -22.19 -25.90 20.89
C GLU A 131 -21.62 -26.75 22.04
N LEU A 132 -21.09 -26.10 23.08
CA LEU A 132 -20.56 -26.69 24.32
C LEU A 132 -21.55 -26.51 25.48
#